data_AF-A0A6H0QY40-F1
#
_entry.id   AF-A0A6H0QY40-F1
#
_cell.length_a   1.000
_cell.length_b   1.000
_cell.length_c   1.000
_cell.angle_alpha   90.00
_cell.angle_beta   90.00
_cell.angle_gamma   90.00
#
_symmetry.space_group_name_H-M   'P 1'
#
loop_
_entity.id
_entity.type
_entity.pdbx_description
1 polymer ?
#
loop_
_entity_poly.entity_id
_entity_poly.type
_entity_poly.pdbx_seq_one_letter_code
_entity_poly.pdbx_strand_id
1 'polypeptide(L)'
;WYFLFAYAILRSIPNKLGGVIALVMSIAILFFLPFMHLNKSQGLQFYPINQILFWYMVIIIVLLTWIGARPVETPYVLTGQILTVLYFSYYLLNPMISKIWDNLLNN
;
A
#
# COMPACT_ATOMS: atom_id res chain seq x y z
N TRP A 1 12.36 -2.27 14.73
CA TRP A 1 12.28 -1.74 13.36
C TRP A 1 11.08 -2.27 12.59
N TYR A 2 10.73 -3.56 12.70
CA TYR A 2 9.62 -4.20 11.97
C TYR A 2 8.27 -3.46 12.05
N PHE A 3 7.93 -2.87 13.21
CA PHE A 3 6.68 -2.13 13.41
C PHE A 3 6.71 -0.65 12.96
N LEU A 4 7.85 -0.16 12.47
CA LEU A 4 8.01 1.26 12.14
C LEU A 4 7.09 1.72 11.01
N PHE A 5 6.79 0.87 10.02
CA PHE A 5 5.88 1.24 8.94
C PHE A 5 4.44 1.47 9.46
N ALA A 6 3.94 0.58 10.32
CA ALA A 6 2.61 0.70 10.90
C ALA A 6 2.53 1.89 11.87
N TYR A 7 3.60 2.13 12.63
CA TYR A 7 3.75 3.34 13.46
C TYR A 7 3.76 4.63 12.62
N ALA A 8 4.44 4.63 11.48
CA ALA A 8 4.43 5.76 10.55
C ALA A 8 3.02 6.04 10.01
N ILE A 9 2.22 5.00 9.77
CA ILE A 9 0.82 5.14 9.35
C ILE A 9 -0.03 5.76 10.47
N LEU A 10 0.08 5.26 11.70
CA LEU A 10 -0.63 5.76 12.87
C LEU A 10 -0.44 7.27 13.06
N ARG A 11 0.82 7.73 13.04
CA ARG A 11 1.17 9.13 13.31
C ARG A 11 0.89 10.09 12.15
N SER A 12 0.66 9.57 10.95
CA SER A 12 0.40 10.41 9.77
C SER A 12 -1.03 10.98 9.79
N ILE A 13 -1.96 10.31 10.48
CA ILE A 13 -3.35 10.75 10.58
C ILE A 13 -3.51 11.59 11.86
N PRO A 14 -3.90 12.89 11.77
CA PRO A 14 -3.98 13.78 12.92
C PRO A 14 -5.16 13.49 13.87
N ASN A 15 -5.96 12.45 13.59
CA ASN A 15 -7.08 12.01 14.42
C ASN A 15 -6.70 10.74 15.19
N LYS A 16 -6.92 10.75 16.52
CA LYS A 16 -6.56 9.64 17.41
C LYS A 16 -7.25 8.31 17.05
N LEU A 17 -8.55 8.34 16.76
CA LEU A 17 -9.30 7.14 16.35
C LEU A 17 -8.92 6.72 14.93
N GLY A 18 -8.84 7.68 14.00
CA GLY A 18 -8.50 7.41 12.60
C GLY A 18 -7.12 6.76 12.44
N GLY A 19 -6.13 7.22 13.21
CA GLY A 19 -4.79 6.62 13.21
C GLY A 19 -4.78 5.17 13.69
N VAL A 20 -5.54 4.84 14.75
CA VAL A 20 -5.63 3.46 15.26
C VAL A 20 -6.31 2.56 14.24
N ILE A 21 -7.40 3.03 13.62
CA ILE A 21 -8.10 2.29 12.56
C ILE A 21 -7.14 2.02 11.39
N ALA A 22 -6.39 3.03 10.94
CA ALA A 22 -5.44 2.88 9.85
C ALA A 22 -4.28 1.93 10.19
N LEU A 23 -3.79 1.95 11.43
CA LEU A 23 -2.78 0.98 11.88
C LEU A 23 -3.31 -0.44 11.77
N VAL A 24 -4.48 -0.72 12.33
CA VAL A 24 -5.09 -2.06 12.28
C VAL A 24 -5.35 -2.46 10.83
N MET A 25 -5.90 -1.55 10.03
CA MET A 25 -6.20 -1.78 8.62
C MET A 25 -4.94 -2.05 7.80
N SER A 26 -3.80 -1.44 8.13
CA SER A 26 -2.54 -1.64 7.42
C SER A 26 -2.05 -3.09 7.44
N ILE A 27 -2.41 -3.84 8.49
CA ILE A 27 -2.09 -5.26 8.65
C ILE A 27 -3.28 -6.11 8.18
N ALA A 28 -4.50 -5.72 8.57
CA ALA A 28 -5.71 -6.47 8.24
C ALA A 28 -5.96 -6.58 6.73
N ILE A 29 -5.49 -5.61 5.93
CA ILE A 29 -5.62 -5.63 4.47
C ILE A 29 -5.01 -6.87 3.82
N LEU A 30 -4.01 -7.50 4.45
CA LEU A 30 -3.40 -8.74 3.97
C LEU A 30 -4.38 -9.92 3.98
N PHE A 31 -5.33 -9.96 4.92
CA PHE A 31 -6.36 -10.99 4.93
C PHE A 31 -7.36 -10.84 3.78
N PHE A 32 -7.50 -9.62 3.23
CA PHE A 32 -8.35 -9.37 2.08
C PHE A 32 -7.67 -9.65 0.74
N LEU A 33 -6.33 -9.80 0.74
CA LEU A 33 -5.52 -10.00 -0.47
C LEU A 33 -5.96 -11.21 -1.32
N PRO A 34 -6.29 -12.39 -0.75
CA PRO A 34 -6.77 -13.53 -1.53
C PRO A 34 -8.09 -13.23 -2.26
N PHE A 35 -8.97 -12.43 -1.65
CA PHE A 35 -10.27 -12.06 -2.24
C PHE A 35 -10.14 -10.99 -3.33
N MET A 36 -9.07 -10.20 -3.31
CA MET A 36 -8.80 -9.17 -4.31
C MET A 36 -8.05 -9.74 -5.54
N HIS A 37 -7.64 -11.00 -5.53
CA HIS A 37 -6.96 -11.61 -6.67
C HIS A 37 -7.95 -11.99 -7.79
N LEU A 38 -8.24 -11.04 -8.69
CA LEU A 38 -9.18 -11.22 -9.80
C LEU A 38 -8.54 -11.70 -11.11
N ASN A 39 -7.23 -11.98 -11.11
CA ASN A 39 -6.47 -12.29 -12.32
C ASN A 39 -6.84 -13.68 -12.86
N LYS A 40 -7.03 -13.79 -14.18
CA LYS A 40 -7.28 -15.06 -14.87
C LYS A 40 -6.05 -15.96 -14.95
N SER A 41 -4.84 -15.39 -14.96
CA SER A 41 -3.59 -16.15 -14.93
C SER A 41 -2.89 -16.03 -13.57
N GLN A 42 -2.30 -17.14 -13.09
CA GLN A 42 -1.74 -17.23 -11.73
C GLN A 42 -0.38 -16.52 -11.57
N GLY A 43 0.32 -16.19 -12.66
CA GLY A 43 1.67 -15.64 -12.62
C GLY A 43 1.72 -14.13 -12.83
N LEU A 44 2.35 -13.41 -11.90
CA LEU A 44 2.62 -11.97 -12.05
C LEU A 44 3.54 -11.64 -13.25
N GLN A 45 4.26 -12.64 -13.77
CA GLN A 45 5.08 -12.56 -14.98
C GLN A 45 4.29 -12.16 -16.23
N PHE A 46 2.97 -12.44 -16.27
CA PHE A 46 2.10 -12.11 -17.39
C PHE A 46 1.43 -10.73 -17.25
N TYR A 47 1.65 -10.04 -16.12
CA TYR A 47 1.10 -8.72 -15.82
C TYR A 47 2.23 -7.72 -15.54
N PRO A 48 2.92 -7.21 -16.59
CA PRO A 48 4.06 -6.30 -16.42
C PRO A 48 3.71 -5.03 -15.63
N ILE A 49 2.49 -4.49 -15.79
CA ILE A 49 2.03 -3.32 -15.03
C ILE A 49 1.90 -3.67 -13.54
N ASN A 50 1.30 -4.81 -13.20
CA ASN A 50 1.17 -5.26 -11.81
C ASN A 50 2.54 -5.56 -11.18
N GLN A 51 3.52 -6.00 -11.97
CA GLN A 51 4.90 -6.17 -11.50
C GLN A 51 5.54 -4.85 -11.08
N ILE A 52 5.34 -3.78 -11.87
CA ILE A 52 5.82 -2.44 -11.50
C ILE A 52 5.12 -1.95 -10.23
N LEU A 53 3.79 -2.14 -10.12
CA LEU A 53 3.04 -1.74 -8.92
C LEU A 53 3.51 -2.49 -7.67
N PHE A 54 3.83 -3.77 -7.79
CA PHE A 54 4.36 -4.56 -6.67
C PHE A 54 5.68 -3.96 -6.15
N TRP A 55 6.62 -3.65 -7.05
CA TRP A 55 7.87 -3.00 -6.65
C TRP A 55 7.66 -1.61 -6.05
N TYR A 56 6.68 -0.87 -6.56
CA TYR A 56 6.29 0.41 -5.99
C TYR A 56 5.76 0.26 -4.54
N MET A 57 4.94 -0.76 -4.27
CA MET A 57 4.49 -1.08 -2.91
C MET A 57 5.68 -1.40 -1.97
N VAL A 58 6.65 -2.18 -2.44
CA VAL A 58 7.87 -2.49 -1.66
C VAL A 58 8.62 -1.21 -1.31
N ILE A 59 8.82 -0.31 -2.28
CA ILE A 59 9.47 0.98 -2.07
C ILE A 59 8.70 1.82 -1.04
N ILE A 60 7.37 1.87 -1.11
CA ILE A 60 6.54 2.60 -0.13
C ILE A 60 6.74 2.06 1.28
N ILE A 61 6.76 0.73 1.48
CA ILE A 61 6.95 0.12 2.80
C ILE A 61 8.33 0.49 3.37
N VAL A 62 9.38 0.47 2.54
CA VAL A 62 10.73 0.90 2.94
C VAL A 62 10.74 2.38 3.33
N LEU A 63 10.10 3.24 2.52
CA LEU A 63 10.00 4.68 2.82
C LEU A 63 9.18 4.96 4.09
N LEU A 64 8.08 4.25 4.32
CA LEU A 64 7.30 4.35 5.55
C LEU A 64 8.10 3.92 6.78
N THR A 65 8.89 2.85 6.65
CA THR A 65 9.80 2.39 7.72
C THR A 65 10.83 3.46 8.05
N TRP A 66 11.41 4.10 7.02
CA TRP A 66 12.35 5.20 7.19
C TRP A 66 11.69 6.43 7.85
N ILE A 67 10.52 6.84 7.37
CA ILE A 67 9.74 7.94 7.95
C ILE A 67 9.46 7.64 9.42
N GLY A 68 9.02 6.43 9.76
CA GLY A 68 8.71 6.02 11.14
C GLY A 68 9.83 6.28 12.15
N ALA A 69 11.10 6.30 11.71
CA ALA A 69 12.27 6.60 12.54
C ALA A 69 12.62 8.09 12.63
N ARG A 70 12.02 8.95 11.79
CA ARG A 70 12.23 10.41 11.77
C ARG A 70 11.31 11.14 12.75
N PRO A 71 11.71 12.33 13.24
CA PRO A 71 10.88 13.14 14.12
C PRO A 71 9.60 13.62 13.41
N VAL A 72 8.60 13.99 14.21
CA VAL A 72 7.29 14.46 13.73
C VAL A 72 7.37 15.97 13.46
N GLU A 73 8.17 16.32 12.46
CA GLU A 73 8.42 17.70 12.03
C GLU A 73 8.13 17.84 10.53
N THR A 74 7.89 19.06 10.06
CA THR A 74 7.87 19.33 8.62
C THR A 74 9.30 19.17 8.07
N PRO A 75 9.53 18.48 6.94
CA PRO A 75 8.58 17.94 5.95
C PRO A 75 8.16 16.46 6.15
N TYR A 76 8.62 15.80 7.22
CA TYR A 76 8.40 14.37 7.47
C TYR A 76 6.93 14.00 7.71
N VAL A 77 6.14 14.92 8.29
CA VAL A 77 4.69 14.71 8.48
C VAL A 77 3.96 14.62 7.13
N LEU A 78 4.21 15.57 6.23
CA LEU A 78 3.56 15.61 4.92
C LEU A 78 3.96 14.40 4.06
N THR A 79 5.25 14.04 4.07
CA THR A 79 5.73 12.85 3.34
C THR A 79 5.14 11.57 3.90
N GLY A 80 5.01 11.44 5.23
CA GLY A 80 4.29 10.33 5.85
C GLY A 80 2.84 10.23 5.36
N GLN A 81 2.10 11.34 5.39
CA GLN A 81 0.72 11.40 4.90
C GLN A 81 0.60 10.95 3.44
N ILE A 82 1.45 11.47 2.55
CA ILE A 82 1.45 11.08 1.13
C ILE A 82 1.71 9.58 0.99
N LEU A 83 2.72 9.05 1.69
CA LEU A 83 3.05 7.63 1.64
C LEU A 83 1.93 6.74 2.20
N THR A 84 1.22 7.17 3.25
CA THR A 84 0.07 6.41 3.77
C THR A 84 -1.06 6.31 2.76
N VAL A 85 -1.37 7.40 2.05
CA VAL A 85 -2.40 7.39 1.00
C VAL A 85 -1.98 6.48 -0.15
N LEU A 86 -0.71 6.54 -0.57
CA LEU A 86 -0.16 5.68 -1.61
C LEU A 86 -0.16 4.19 -1.22
N TYR A 87 0.10 3.88 0.05
CA TYR A 87 0.05 2.52 0.56
C TYR A 87 -1.36 1.91 0.43
N PHE A 88 -2.39 2.61 0.89
CA PHE A 88 -3.76 2.10 0.80
C PHE A 88 -4.31 2.12 -0.63
N SER A 89 -3.90 3.09 -1.46
CA SER A 89 -4.35 3.15 -2.85
C SER A 89 -3.82 1.97 -3.69
N TYR A 90 -2.62 1.45 -3.40
CA TYR A 90 -2.07 0.27 -4.08
C TYR A 90 -3.05 -0.92 -4.04
N TYR A 91 -3.60 -1.23 -2.86
CA TYR A 91 -4.50 -2.38 -2.70
C TYR A 91 -5.81 -2.23 -3.47
N LEU A 92 -6.27 -1.00 -3.69
CA LEU A 92 -7.45 -0.73 -4.52
C LEU A 92 -7.12 -0.78 -6.02
N LEU A 93 -5.96 -0.25 -6.41
CA LEU A 93 -5.56 -0.13 -7.82
C LEU A 93 -5.12 -1.47 -8.44
N ASN A 94 -4.43 -2.31 -7.66
CA ASN A 94 -3.91 -3.59 -8.14
C ASN A 94 -4.98 -4.50 -8.80
N PRO A 95 -6.15 -4.78 -8.17
CA PRO A 95 -7.21 -5.57 -8.79
C PRO A 95 -7.91 -4.88 -9.97
N MET A 96 -7.97 -3.55 -9.99
CA MET A 96 -8.55 -2.81 -11.11
C MET A 96 -7.67 -2.95 -12.35
N ILE A 97 -6.36 -2.80 -12.19
CA ILE A 97 -5.39 -2.86 -13.28
C ILE A 97 -5.30 -4.27 -13.85
N SER A 98 -5.33 -5.31 -13.01
CA SER A 98 -5.32 -6.68 -13.53
C SER A 98 -6.58 -7.03 -14.30
N LYS A 99 -7.76 -6.57 -13.86
CA LYS A 99 -9.01 -6.74 -14.60
C LYS A 99 -8.98 -6.03 -15.95
N ILE A 100 -8.43 -4.82 -16.00
CA ILE A 100 -8.25 -4.06 -17.27
C ILE A 100 -7.31 -4.84 -18.19
N TRP A 101 -6.19 -5.34 -17.68
CA TRP A 101 -5.24 -6.14 -18.46
C TRP A 101 -5.87 -7.44 -18.99
N ASP A 102 -6.66 -8.13 -18.17
CA ASP A 102 -7.39 -9.32 -18.60
C ASP A 102 -8.40 -9.01 -19.70
N ASN A 103 -9.07 -7.87 -19.65
CA ASN A 103 -9.97 -7.44 -20.73
C ASN A 103 -9.19 -7.10 -22.02
N LEU A 104 -7.99 -6.53 -21.91
CA LEU A 104 -7.13 -6.26 -23.06
C LEU A 104 -6.60 -7.54 -23.71
N LEU A 105 -6.34 -8.59 -22.92
CA LEU A 105 -5.86 -9.88 -23.45
C LEU A 105 -6.97 -10.75 -24.05
N ASN A 106 -8.23 -10.57 -23.63
CA ASN A 106 -9.37 -11.36 -24.09
C ASN A 106 -10.20 -10.66 -25.19
N ASN A 107 -9.83 -9.44 -25.58
CA ASN A 107 -10.34 -8.76 -26.78
C ASN A 107 -9.44 -9.06 -27.98
#